data_AF-A0A6J1W1W2-F1
#
_entry.id   AF-A0A6J1W1W2-F1
#
_cell.length_a   1.000
_cell.length_b   1.000
_cell.length_c   1.000
_cell.angle_alpha   90.00
_cell.angle_beta   90.00
_cell.angle_gamma   90.00
#
_symmetry.space_group_name_H-M   'P 1'
#
loop_
_entity.id
_entity.type
_entity.pdbx_description
1 polymer ?
#
loop_
_entity_poly.entity_id
_entity_poly.type
_entity_poly.pdbx_seq_one_letter_code
_entity_poly.pdbx_strand_id
1 'polypeptide(L)'
;PIVPVFTQNTREGYRAYGNIRPMRWLYERTRWFTFPVCGMFPVKLITHIGKPIPYDPDITAEQLAEKTQKAIEALRDKHQKIPGSILHAIRQRFGTANKEKQ
;
A
#
# COMPACT_ATOMS: atom_id res chain seq x y z
N PRO A 1 4.07 16.09 17.04
CA PRO A 1 4.80 14.86 16.64
C PRO A 1 4.07 14.19 15.47
N ILE A 2 4.80 13.62 14.51
CA ILE A 2 4.21 12.98 13.31
C ILE A 2 4.40 11.47 13.42
N VAL A 3 3.32 10.70 13.23
CA VAL A 3 3.37 9.23 13.31
C VAL A 3 3.25 8.64 11.90
N PRO A 4 4.31 8.00 11.36
CA PRO A 4 4.25 7.36 10.06
C PRO A 4 3.44 6.06 10.15
N VAL A 5 2.51 5.86 9.22
CA VAL A 5 1.64 4.69 9.16
C VAL A 5 1.70 4.10 7.76
N PHE A 6 1.86 2.78 7.66
CA PHE A 6 1.93 2.08 6.39
C PHE A 6 1.03 0.84 6.38
N THR A 7 0.17 0.73 5.37
CA THR A 7 -0.75 -0.40 5.23
C THR A 7 -0.26 -1.38 4.16
N GLN A 8 0.15 -2.56 4.60
CA GLN A 8 0.58 -3.67 3.75
C GLN A 8 -0.58 -4.24 2.92
N ASN A 9 -0.27 -4.73 1.72
CA ASN A 9 -1.19 -5.40 0.79
C ASN A 9 -2.28 -4.51 0.17
N THR A 10 -2.19 -3.19 0.33
CA THR A 10 -3.17 -2.24 -0.21
C THR A 10 -3.29 -2.32 -1.74
N ARG A 11 -2.17 -2.47 -2.45
CA ARG A 11 -2.12 -2.53 -3.92
C ARG A 11 -2.63 -3.87 -4.47
N GLU A 12 -2.48 -4.94 -3.70
CA GLU A 12 -2.97 -6.28 -4.00
C GLU A 12 -4.47 -6.41 -3.70
N GLY A 13 -4.96 -5.68 -2.70
CA GLY A 13 -6.39 -5.61 -2.37
C GLY A 13 -7.19 -4.74 -3.34
N TYR A 14 -6.59 -3.67 -3.84
CA TYR A 14 -7.21 -2.73 -4.78
C TYR A 14 -6.31 -2.48 -5.99
N ARG A 15 -6.65 -3.10 -7.13
CA ARG A 15 -5.93 -2.89 -8.38
C ARG A 15 -6.82 -2.11 -9.36
N ALA A 16 -6.58 -0.81 -9.44
CA ALA A 16 -7.18 0.02 -10.47
C ALA A 16 -6.48 -0.23 -11.82
N TYR A 17 -7.23 -0.64 -12.84
CA TYR A 17 -6.74 -0.84 -14.20
C TYR A 17 -6.64 0.45 -15.03
N GLY A 18 -6.72 1.63 -14.42
CA GLY A 18 -6.79 2.91 -15.14
C GLY A 18 -5.56 3.26 -16.00
N ASN A 19 -4.43 2.60 -15.79
CA ASN A 19 -3.17 2.91 -16.48
C ASN A 19 -2.75 1.92 -17.57
N ILE A 20 -3.55 0.90 -17.88
CA ILE A 20 -3.27 0.04 -19.04
C ILE A 20 -3.87 0.67 -20.31
N ARG A 21 -2.99 0.96 -21.30
CA ARG A 21 -3.34 1.54 -22.62
C ARG A 21 -4.62 0.98 -23.28
N PRO A 22 -4.85 -0.35 -23.35
CA PRO A 22 -6.07 -0.89 -23.97
C PRO A 22 -7.34 -0.52 -23.20
N MET A 23 -7.24 -0.41 -21.88
CA MET A 23 -8.37 -0.10 -20.99
C MET A 23 -8.74 1.38 -21.12
N ARG A 24 -7.74 2.26 -21.21
CA ARG A 24 -7.94 3.68 -21.54
C ARG A 24 -8.61 3.86 -22.90
N TRP A 25 -8.12 3.17 -23.93
CA TRP A 25 -8.73 3.19 -25.27
C TRP A 25 -10.19 2.71 -25.24
N LEU A 26 -10.47 1.61 -24.53
CA LEU A 26 -11.82 1.09 -24.37
C LEU A 26 -12.73 2.11 -23.67
N TYR A 27 -12.23 2.81 -22.65
CA TYR A 27 -13.01 3.84 -21.96
C TYR A 27 -13.27 5.08 -22.82
N GLU A 28 -12.29 5.57 -23.56
CA GLU A 28 -12.47 6.69 -24.50
C GLU A 28 -13.50 6.35 -25.58
N ARG A 29 -13.51 5.09 -26.04
CA ARG A 29 -14.45 4.61 -27.06
C ARG A 29 -15.86 4.37 -26.53
N THR A 30 -15.98 3.78 -25.34
CA THR A 30 -17.28 3.30 -24.83
C THR A 30 -17.94 4.29 -23.88
N ARG A 31 -17.20 5.23 -23.26
CA ARG A 31 -17.62 6.34 -22.36
C ARG A 31 -18.64 6.03 -21.25
N TRP A 32 -19.04 4.78 -21.13
CA TRP A 32 -20.16 4.31 -20.31
C TRP A 32 -19.74 3.19 -19.37
N PHE A 33 -18.61 2.51 -19.64
CA PHE A 33 -18.14 1.44 -18.77
C PHE A 33 -17.54 2.06 -17.51
N THR A 34 -18.30 2.02 -16.42
CA THR A 34 -17.75 2.13 -15.07
C THR A 34 -16.66 1.07 -14.98
N PHE A 35 -15.40 1.49 -14.93
CA PHE A 35 -14.31 0.54 -14.77
C PHE A 35 -14.60 -0.28 -13.52
N PRO A 36 -14.74 -1.61 -13.62
CA PRO A 36 -14.82 -2.41 -12.42
C PRO A 36 -13.48 -2.17 -11.72
N VAL A 37 -13.55 -1.58 -10.53
CA VAL A 37 -12.44 -1.64 -9.59
C VAL A 37 -12.25 -3.13 -9.35
N CYS A 38 -11.32 -3.76 -10.08
CA CYS A 38 -10.89 -5.11 -9.80
C CYS A 38 -10.06 -5.06 -8.54
N GLY A 39 -10.77 -5.00 -7.43
CA GLY A 39 -10.28 -4.99 -6.07
C GLY A 39 -11.19 -5.83 -5.20
N MET A 40 -11.14 -5.60 -3.89
CA MET A 40 -11.83 -6.42 -2.88
C MET A 40 -11.36 -7.87 -2.86
N PHE A 41 -10.17 -8.16 -3.38
CA PHE A 41 -9.56 -9.47 -3.13
C PHE A 41 -9.48 -9.68 -1.61
N PRO A 42 -9.82 -10.87 -1.10
CA PRO A 42 -9.76 -11.15 0.32
C PRO A 42 -8.30 -11.31 0.75
N VAL A 43 -7.51 -10.25 0.65
CA VAL A 43 -6.16 -10.15 1.19
C VAL A 43 -6.23 -9.68 2.64
N LYS A 44 -5.23 -9.98 3.45
CA LYS A 44 -5.11 -9.44 4.80
C LYS A 44 -4.42 -8.08 4.71
N LEU A 45 -5.14 -7.01 5.06
CA LEU A 45 -4.58 -5.67 5.21
C LEU A 45 -3.99 -5.56 6.63
N ILE A 46 -2.71 -5.21 6.73
CA ILE A 46 -2.02 -5.04 8.02
C ILE A 46 -1.46 -3.64 8.07
N THR A 47 -1.90 -2.87 9.06
CA THR A 47 -1.44 -1.51 9.29
C THR A 47 -0.27 -1.52 10.27
N HIS A 48 0.89 -1.09 9.80
CA HIS A 48 2.11 -0.96 10.58
C HIS A 48 2.28 0.48 11.05
N ILE A 49 2.41 0.66 12.36
CA ILE A 49 2.60 1.97 12.99
C ILE A 49 4.09 2.13 13.31
N GLY A 50 4.72 3.15 12.72
CA GLY A 50 6.12 3.45 12.96
C GLY A 50 6.35 4.28 14.22
N LYS A 51 7.63 4.52 14.51
CA LYS A 51 8.02 5.39 15.63
C LYS A 51 7.62 6.84 15.34
N PRO A 52 7.12 7.59 16.32
CA PRO A 52 6.81 9.00 16.15
C PRO A 52 8.08 9.79 15.84
N ILE A 53 7.99 10.69 14.86
CA ILE A 53 9.03 11.67 14.55
C ILE A 53 8.87 12.83 15.53
N PRO A 54 9.90 13.15 16.34
CA PRO A 54 9.84 14.27 17.27
C PRO A 54 9.70 15.59 16.54
N TYR A 55 9.14 16.58 17.22
CA TYR A 55 9.05 17.94 16.70
C TYR A 55 10.34 18.68 17.05
N ASP A 56 11.06 19.11 16.01
CA ASP A 56 12.21 19.99 16.15
C ASP A 56 11.80 21.38 15.63
N PRO A 57 12.07 22.48 16.36
CA PRO A 57 11.73 23.83 15.91
C PRO A 57 12.71 24.38 14.85
N ASP A 58 13.92 23.79 14.75
CA ASP A 58 15.01 24.30 13.91
C ASP A 58 15.01 23.73 12.48
N ILE A 59 14.12 22.78 12.18
CA ILE A 59 14.06 22.12 10.87
C ILE A 59 13.14 22.85 9.91
N THR A 60 13.53 22.90 8.63
CA THR A 60 12.66 23.42 7.59
C THR A 60 11.57 22.40 7.23
N ALA A 61 10.43 22.89 6.72
CA ALA A 61 9.32 22.03 6.31
C ALA A 61 9.72 20.97 5.26
N GLU A 62 10.65 21.31 4.36
CA GLU A 62 11.18 20.40 3.34
C GLU A 62 11.98 19.25 3.96
N GLN A 63 12.85 19.55 4.92
CA GLN A 63 13.61 18.53 5.64
C GLN A 63 12.71 17.62 6.46
N LEU A 64 11.65 18.18 7.06
CA LEU A 64 10.65 17.38 7.78
C LEU A 64 9.89 16.44 6.84
N ALA A 65 9.52 16.91 5.64
CA ALA A 65 8.89 16.09 4.63
C ALA A 65 9.81 14.95 4.16
N GLU A 66 11.09 15.23 3.92
CA GLU A 66 12.08 14.23 3.52
C GLU A 66 12.29 13.17 4.61
N LYS A 67 12.41 13.58 5.87
CA LYS A 67 12.49 12.65 7.03
C LYS A 67 11.24 11.76 7.10
N THR A 68 10.07 12.34 6.91
CA THR A 68 8.79 11.61 6.94
C THR A 68 8.68 10.61 5.79
N GLN A 69 9.08 11.02 4.59
CA GLN A 69 9.14 10.15 3.42
C GLN A 69 10.05 8.95 3.69
N LYS A 70 11.29 9.19 4.14
CA LYS A 70 12.26 8.13 4.47
C LYS A 70 11.71 7.16 5.53
N ALA A 71 11.00 7.67 6.54
CA ALA A 71 10.39 6.83 7.57
C ALA A 71 9.28 5.92 6.99
N ILE A 72 8.43 6.44 6.10
CA ILE A 72 7.39 5.66 5.42
C ILE A 72 8.01 4.65 4.47
N GLU A 73 9.04 5.02 3.71
CA GLU A 73 9.75 4.11 2.80
C GLU A 73 10.43 2.97 3.56
N ALA A 74 11.05 3.25 4.70
CA ALA A 74 11.60 2.22 5.57
C ALA A 74 10.52 1.25 6.11
N LEU A 75 9.33 1.77 6.47
CA LEU A 75 8.20 0.92 6.84
C LEU A 75 7.69 0.07 5.67
N ARG A 76 7.62 0.65 4.47
CA ARG A 76 7.25 -0.05 3.24
C ARG A 76 8.22 -1.20 2.96
N ASP A 77 9.52 -0.91 2.92
CA ASP A 77 10.54 -1.88 2.50
C ASP A 77 10.71 -3.01 3.53
N LYS A 78 10.46 -2.71 4.82
CA LYS A 78 10.44 -3.72 5.89
C LYS A 78 9.28 -4.71 5.78
N HIS A 79 8.07 -4.23 5.43
CA HIS A 79 6.85 -5.04 5.53
C HIS A 79 6.30 -5.50 4.17
N GLN A 80 6.66 -4.86 3.06
CA GLN A 80 6.17 -5.19 1.72
C GLN A 80 7.29 -5.71 0.82
N LYS A 81 7.09 -6.91 0.26
CA LYS A 81 7.96 -7.46 -0.78
C LYS A 81 7.55 -6.91 -2.14
N ILE A 82 8.53 -6.44 -2.92
CA ILE A 82 8.35 -5.92 -4.27
C ILE A 82 9.14 -6.84 -5.23
N PRO A 83 8.56 -7.32 -6.36
CA PRO A 83 7.20 -7.07 -6.83
C PRO A 83 6.13 -7.78 -5.99
N GLY A 84 5.00 -7.11 -5.78
CA GLY A 84 3.85 -7.64 -5.05
C GLY A 84 3.12 -8.76 -5.80
N SER A 85 2.45 -9.65 -5.06
CA SER A 85 1.68 -10.78 -5.63
C SER A 85 0.36 -10.99 -4.91
N ILE A 86 -0.76 -10.94 -5.67
CA ILE A 86 -2.12 -11.13 -5.13
C ILE A 86 -2.29 -12.54 -4.56
N LEU A 87 -1.80 -13.57 -5.26
CA LEU A 87 -1.88 -14.96 -4.80
C LEU A 87 -1.10 -15.15 -3.49
N HIS A 88 0.07 -14.51 -3.37
CA HIS A 88 0.84 -14.53 -2.13
C HIS A 88 0.09 -13.87 -0.98
N ALA A 89 -0.52 -12.70 -1.22
CA ALA A 89 -1.28 -11.96 -0.21
C ALA A 89 -2.57 -12.70 0.22
N ILE A 90 -3.26 -13.38 -0.70
CA ILE A 90 -4.41 -14.24 -0.40
C ILE A 90 -3.93 -15.46 0.41
N ARG A 91 -2.83 -16.11 0.01
CA ARG A 91 -2.24 -17.21 0.77
C ARG A 91 -1.84 -16.77 2.18
N GLN A 92 -1.32 -15.56 2.36
CA GLN A 92 -1.00 -15.01 3.67
C GLN A 92 -2.26 -14.85 4.55
N ARG A 93 -3.44 -14.60 3.98
CA ARG A 93 -4.68 -14.57 4.76
C ARG A 93 -5.03 -15.94 5.34
N PHE A 94 -4.93 -17.00 4.54
CA PHE A 94 -5.40 -18.35 4.93
C PHE A 94 -4.31 -19.25 5.52
N GLY A 95 -3.03 -19.03 5.16
CA GLY A 95 -1.91 -19.85 5.61
C GLY A 95 -1.36 -19.50 7.00
N THR A 96 -1.85 -18.42 7.63
CA THR A 96 -1.30 -17.89 8.88
C THR A 96 -2.00 -18.41 10.14
N ALA A 97 -2.96 -19.33 10.02
CA ALA A 97 -3.51 -20.05 11.18
C ALA A 97 -2.43 -20.77 12.04
N ASN A 98 -1.21 -20.96 11.51
CA ASN A 98 -0.12 -21.68 12.17
C ASN A 98 1.04 -20.83 12.71
N LYS A 99 1.03 -19.49 12.60
CA LYS A 99 2.18 -18.65 13.04
C LYS A 99 1.94 -17.79 14.28
N GLU A 100 0.72 -17.74 14.81
CA GLU A 100 0.41 -17.03 16.06
C GLU A 100 0.75 -17.87 17.32
N LYS A 101 1.50 -18.97 17.18
CA LYS A 101 1.94 -19.86 18.27
C LYS A 101 3.44 -19.85 18.56
N GLN A 102 4.21 -18.89 18.03
CA GLN A 102 5.65 -18.76 18.29
C GLN A 102 6.04 -17.34 18.64
#